data_AF-A0A0N0V107-F1
#
_entry.id   AF-A0A0N0V107-F1
#
_cell.length_a   1.000
_cell.length_b   1.000
_cell.length_c   1.000
_cell.angle_alpha   90.00
_cell.angle_beta   90.00
_cell.angle_gamma   90.00
#
_symmetry.space_group_name_H-M   'P 1'
#
loop_
_entity.id
_entity.type
_entity.pdbx_description
1 polymer ?
#
loop_
_entity_poly.entity_id
_entity_poly.type
_entity_poly.pdbx_seq_one_letter_code
_entity_poly.pdbx_strand_id
1 'polypeptide(L)'
;MQENKFIQLDYQTLKKIDLHLESLYEKNYATNSKNNIGKIMAEVDLGSTQVRGLERLTLSSTRFSQTINYVKNQAGKEKKNKKKWSIVAEKLIPQLEELEKEAHKIGENVPATVLEVKMRLSRGLIKMIVANYYYLTKQDNESK
;
A
#
# COMPACT_ATOMS: atom_id res chain seq x y z
N MET A 1 28.04 -23.36 3.61
CA MET A 1 27.35 -22.19 3.04
C MET A 1 26.03 -22.68 2.47
N GLN A 2 24.89 -22.37 3.10
CA GLN A 2 23.59 -22.62 2.48
C GLN A 2 23.37 -21.53 1.43
N GLU A 3 23.19 -21.93 0.18
CA GLU A 3 22.76 -21.01 -0.88
C GLU A 3 21.42 -20.40 -0.46
N ASN A 4 21.42 -19.08 -0.29
CA ASN A 4 20.22 -18.31 -0.07
C ASN A 4 19.45 -18.28 -1.40
N LYS A 5 18.73 -19.37 -1.70
CA LYS A 5 17.85 -19.45 -2.87
C LYS A 5 16.75 -18.41 -2.67
N PHE A 6 16.92 -17.26 -3.30
CA PHE A 6 15.83 -16.30 -3.46
C PHE A 6 14.65 -17.05 -4.07
N ILE A 7 13.49 -16.95 -3.44
CA ILE A 7 12.26 -17.53 -3.98
C ILE A 7 11.93 -16.75 -5.24
N GLN A 8 12.24 -17.35 -6.39
CA GLN A 8 11.86 -16.80 -7.67
C GLN A 8 10.42 -17.22 -7.93
N LEU A 9 9.51 -16.25 -7.91
CA LEU A 9 8.14 -16.47 -8.35
C LEU A 9 8.14 -16.85 -9.83
N ASP A 10 7.33 -17.84 -10.19
CA ASP A 10 7.13 -18.19 -11.59
C ASP A 10 6.37 -17.08 -12.33
N TYR A 11 6.41 -17.14 -13.66
CA TYR A 11 5.78 -16.16 -14.53
C TYR A 11 4.26 -16.05 -14.31
N GLN A 12 3.56 -17.16 -14.05
CA GLN A 12 2.11 -17.13 -13.83
C GLN A 12 1.76 -16.43 -12.53
N THR A 13 2.54 -16.66 -11.47
CA THR A 13 2.39 -15.97 -10.18
C THR A 13 2.64 -14.48 -10.33
N LEU A 14 3.69 -14.07 -11.05
CA LEU A 14 3.96 -12.65 -11.35
C LEU A 14 2.80 -12.01 -12.13
N LYS A 15 2.31 -12.68 -13.18
CA LYS A 15 1.17 -12.20 -13.97
C LYS A 15 -0.09 -12.02 -13.11
N LYS A 16 -0.38 -12.93 -12.19
CA LYS A 16 -1.52 -12.81 -11.26
C LYS A 16 -1.38 -11.58 -10.35
N ILE A 17 -0.17 -11.30 -9.85
CA ILE A 17 0.12 -10.10 -9.05
C ILE A 17 -0.17 -8.84 -9.86
N ASP A 18 0.38 -8.74 -11.08
CA ASP A 18 0.24 -7.55 -11.92
C ASP A 18 -1.23 -7.31 -12.29
N LEU A 19 -1.95 -8.35 -12.74
CA LEU A 19 -3.37 -8.25 -13.05
C LEU A 19 -4.22 -7.82 -11.84
N HIS A 20 -3.87 -8.30 -10.64
CA HIS A 20 -4.57 -7.88 -9.43
C HIS A 20 -4.28 -6.41 -9.09
N LEU A 21 -3.05 -5.95 -9.24
CA LEU A 21 -2.68 -4.55 -9.01
C LEU A 21 -3.38 -3.61 -10.01
N GLU A 22 -3.46 -3.99 -11.29
CA GLU A 22 -4.21 -3.24 -12.31
C GLU A 22 -5.71 -3.17 -11.96
N SER A 23 -6.31 -4.31 -11.60
CA SER A 23 -7.72 -4.33 -11.18
C SER A 23 -7.98 -3.45 -9.94
N LEU A 24 -7.07 -3.45 -8.97
CA LEU A 24 -7.14 -2.56 -7.81
C LEU A 24 -6.99 -1.09 -8.20
N TYR A 25 -6.10 -0.78 -9.15
CA TYR A 25 -5.91 0.56 -9.67
C TYR A 25 -7.21 1.11 -10.27
N GLU A 26 -7.84 0.33 -11.16
CA GLU A 26 -9.11 0.70 -11.80
C GLU A 26 -10.23 0.92 -10.75
N LYS A 27 -10.36 -0.01 -9.80
CA LYS A 27 -11.41 0.03 -8.76
C LYS A 27 -11.26 1.23 -7.81
N ASN A 28 -10.03 1.50 -7.35
CA ASN A 28 -9.80 2.38 -6.21
C ASN A 28 -9.12 3.70 -6.56
N TYR A 29 -8.47 3.82 -7.73
CA TYR A 29 -7.61 4.97 -8.04
C TYR A 29 -7.99 5.70 -9.33
N ALA A 30 -9.02 5.23 -10.05
CA ALA A 30 -9.73 6.05 -11.03
C ALA A 30 -10.23 7.36 -10.39
N THR A 31 -10.23 8.46 -11.16
CA THR A 31 -10.29 9.87 -10.73
C THR A 31 -11.43 10.22 -9.75
N ASN A 32 -12.50 9.42 -9.72
CA ASN A 32 -13.70 9.63 -8.91
C ASN A 32 -13.91 8.62 -7.77
N SER A 33 -12.94 7.74 -7.49
CA SER A 33 -13.13 6.71 -6.47
C SER A 33 -13.04 7.28 -5.04
N LYS A 34 -14.07 7.04 -4.23
CA LYS A 34 -14.09 7.32 -2.78
C LYS A 34 -13.05 6.51 -2.00
N ASN A 35 -12.41 5.53 -2.64
CA ASN A 35 -11.40 4.67 -2.05
C ASN A 35 -9.97 5.06 -2.49
N ASN A 36 -9.79 6.18 -3.21
CA ASN A 36 -8.47 6.64 -3.61
C ASN A 36 -7.74 7.19 -2.38
N ILE A 37 -6.87 6.37 -1.80
CA ILE A 37 -6.15 6.72 -0.57
C ILE A 37 -5.17 7.87 -0.83
N GLY A 38 -4.56 7.95 -2.02
CA GLY A 38 -3.67 9.06 -2.37
C GLY A 38 -4.40 10.40 -2.37
N LYS A 39 -5.63 10.41 -2.89
CA LYS A 39 -6.55 11.56 -2.82
C LYS A 39 -6.93 11.90 -1.38
N ILE A 40 -7.34 10.91 -0.59
CA ILE A 40 -7.68 11.12 0.82
C ILE A 40 -6.48 11.71 1.58
N MET A 41 -5.27 11.19 1.36
CA MET A 41 -4.05 11.72 1.96
C MET A 41 -3.81 13.19 1.58
N ALA A 42 -4.09 13.58 0.33
CA ALA A 42 -3.97 14.96 -0.11
C ALA A 42 -5.06 15.86 0.53
N GLU A 43 -6.31 15.40 0.55
CA GLU A 43 -7.46 16.14 1.12
C GLU A 43 -7.32 16.39 2.62
N VAL A 44 -6.81 15.43 3.38
CA VAL A 44 -6.53 15.62 4.81
C VAL A 44 -5.21 16.37 5.05
N ASP A 45 -4.53 16.81 3.98
CA ASP A 45 -3.24 17.49 4.03
C ASP A 45 -2.20 16.68 4.83
N LEU A 46 -2.09 15.38 4.53
CA LEU A 46 -1.09 14.53 5.16
C LEU A 46 0.30 15.00 4.73
N GLY A 47 1.24 15.14 5.67
CA GLY A 47 2.54 15.71 5.36
C GLY A 47 3.35 14.83 4.41
N SER A 48 4.02 15.43 3.42
CA SER A 48 4.81 14.70 2.41
C SER A 48 5.87 13.78 3.02
N THR A 49 6.52 14.20 4.12
CA THR A 49 7.45 13.37 4.90
C THR A 49 6.79 12.11 5.46
N GLN A 50 5.53 12.19 5.90
CA GLN A 50 4.78 11.05 6.43
C GLN A 50 4.44 10.04 5.33
N VAL A 51 4.06 10.55 4.15
CA VAL A 51 3.79 9.74 2.94
C VAL A 51 5.06 9.03 2.46
N ARG A 52 6.20 9.74 2.37
CA ARG A 52 7.51 9.11 2.06
C ARG A 52 7.92 8.09 3.12
N GLY A 53 7.60 8.34 4.38
CA GLY A 53 7.86 7.41 5.47
C GLY A 53 7.15 6.06 5.26
N LEU A 54 5.87 6.09 4.87
CA LEU A 54 5.10 4.89 4.53
C LEU A 54 5.72 4.14 3.35
N GLU A 55 6.09 4.85 2.29
CA GLU A 55 6.72 4.27 1.10
C GLU A 55 8.03 3.57 1.44
N ARG A 56 8.96 4.29 2.07
CA ARG A 56 10.27 3.76 2.45
C ARG A 56 10.16 2.55 3.36
N LEU A 57 9.28 2.60 4.36
CA LEU A 57 9.04 1.47 5.24
C LEU A 57 8.52 0.26 4.46
N THR A 58 7.55 0.43 3.58
CA THR A 58 6.96 -0.68 2.80
C THR A 58 7.96 -1.29 1.80
N LEU A 59 8.81 -0.46 1.19
CA LEU A 59 9.84 -0.93 0.26
C LEU A 59 10.95 -1.70 0.99
N SER A 60 11.34 -1.23 2.18
CA SER A 60 12.44 -1.80 2.96
C SER A 60 12.03 -2.95 3.90
N SER A 61 10.73 -3.12 4.15
CA SER A 61 10.25 -4.15 5.08
C SER A 61 10.50 -5.56 4.53
N THR A 62 10.77 -6.48 5.47
CA THR A 62 10.86 -7.92 5.21
C THR A 62 9.62 -8.66 5.68
N ARG A 63 8.73 -7.98 6.40
CA ARG A 63 7.48 -8.53 6.93
C ARG A 63 6.32 -7.62 6.55
N PHE A 64 5.30 -8.22 5.95
CA PHE A 64 4.07 -7.53 5.58
C PHE A 64 3.39 -6.83 6.77
N SER A 65 3.43 -7.45 7.96
CA SER A 65 2.85 -6.88 9.19
C SER A 65 3.50 -5.56 9.61
N GLN A 66 4.73 -5.26 9.20
CA GLN A 66 5.37 -3.98 9.51
C GLN A 66 4.63 -2.82 8.84
N THR A 67 4.14 -3.00 7.61
CA THR A 67 3.36 -1.99 6.90
C THR A 67 2.04 -1.70 7.60
N ILE A 68 1.28 -2.75 7.95
CA ILE A 68 0.01 -2.60 8.70
C ILE A 68 0.26 -1.94 10.06
N ASN A 69 1.26 -2.43 10.80
CA ASN A 69 1.57 -1.89 12.13
C ASN A 69 2.02 -0.45 12.07
N TYR A 70 2.75 -0.05 11.03
CA TYR A 70 3.10 1.35 10.83
C TYR A 70 1.84 2.22 10.68
N VAL A 71 0.89 1.84 9.82
CA VAL A 71 -0.35 2.59 9.63
C VAL A 71 -1.14 2.68 10.94
N LYS A 72 -1.30 1.56 11.66
CA LYS A 72 -1.96 1.53 12.98
C LYS A 72 -1.27 2.42 14.00
N ASN A 73 0.06 2.39 14.04
CA ASN A 73 0.85 3.22 14.95
C ASN A 73 0.75 4.71 14.63
N GLN A 74 0.72 5.09 13.35
CA GLN A 74 0.52 6.48 12.96
C GLN A 74 -0.88 6.97 13.37
N ALA A 75 -1.92 6.17 13.14
CA ALA A 75 -3.28 6.47 13.58
C ALA A 75 -3.39 6.58 15.11
N GLY A 76 -2.71 5.70 15.87
CA GLY A 76 -2.75 5.70 17.32
C GLY A 76 -1.96 6.85 17.99
N LYS A 77 -0.95 7.42 17.30
CA LYS A 77 -0.13 8.53 17.81
C LYS A 77 -0.76 9.90 17.59
N GLU A 78 -1.84 9.98 16.84
CA GLU A 78 -2.49 11.23 16.52
C GLU A 78 -3.18 11.86 17.74
N LYS A 79 -2.97 13.18 17.92
CA LYS A 79 -3.69 13.94 18.95
C LYS A 79 -5.18 13.96 18.59
N LYS A 80 -6.06 14.00 19.60
CA LYS A 80 -7.54 14.00 19.42
C LYS A 80 -8.07 15.00 18.37
N ASN A 81 -7.37 16.13 18.17
CA ASN A 81 -7.78 17.20 17.25
C ASN A 81 -7.17 17.09 15.84
N LYS A 82 -6.30 16.11 15.57
CA LYS A 82 -5.68 15.87 14.26
C LYS A 82 -5.88 14.40 13.91
N LYS A 83 -6.95 14.06 13.19
CA LYS A 83 -7.35 12.68 12.86
C LYS A 83 -6.98 12.27 11.41
N LYS A 84 -5.90 12.84 10.85
CA LYS A 84 -5.51 12.65 9.43
C LYS A 84 -5.18 11.18 9.16
N TRP A 85 -4.28 10.60 9.94
CA TRP A 85 -3.94 9.17 9.88
C TRP A 85 -5.09 8.26 10.26
N SER A 86 -5.95 8.67 11.19
CA SER A 86 -7.15 7.89 11.54
C SER A 86 -8.04 7.70 10.31
N ILE A 87 -8.34 8.78 9.58
CA ILE A 87 -9.12 8.76 8.33
C ILE A 87 -8.43 7.90 7.26
N VAL A 88 -7.12 8.05 7.09
CA VAL A 88 -6.34 7.24 6.13
C VAL A 88 -6.35 5.76 6.51
N ALA A 89 -6.17 5.43 7.80
CA ALA A 89 -6.12 4.06 8.29
C ALA A 89 -7.45 3.32 8.11
N GLU A 90 -8.59 4.00 8.30
CA GLU A 90 -9.93 3.45 8.06
C GLU A 90 -10.12 2.92 6.63
N LYS A 91 -9.37 3.46 5.66
CA LYS A 91 -9.42 3.02 4.25
C LYS A 91 -8.25 2.12 3.87
N LEU A 92 -7.06 2.40 4.38
CA LEU A 92 -5.84 1.67 4.01
C LEU A 92 -5.75 0.29 4.64
N ILE A 93 -6.15 0.13 5.91
CA ILE A 93 -6.03 -1.17 6.59
C ILE A 93 -6.91 -2.22 5.90
N PRO A 94 -8.18 -1.97 5.56
CA PRO A 94 -9.00 -2.95 4.84
C PRO A 94 -8.41 -3.35 3.48
N GLN A 95 -7.80 -2.40 2.74
CA GLN A 95 -7.12 -2.72 1.48
C GLN A 95 -5.90 -3.62 1.70
N LEU A 96 -5.10 -3.36 2.74
CA LEU A 96 -3.96 -4.23 3.09
C LEU A 96 -4.45 -5.63 3.50
N GLU A 97 -5.53 -5.75 4.27
CA GLU A 97 -6.12 -7.04 4.65
C GLU A 97 -6.69 -7.79 3.43
N GLU A 98 -7.23 -7.09 2.43
CA GLU A 98 -7.64 -7.67 1.14
C GLU A 98 -6.42 -8.23 0.38
N LEU A 99 -5.30 -7.51 0.35
CA LEU A 99 -4.06 -8.01 -0.25
C LEU A 99 -3.54 -9.27 0.44
N GLU A 100 -3.65 -9.36 1.76
CA GLU A 100 -3.27 -10.55 2.51
C GLU A 100 -4.10 -11.76 2.08
N LYS A 101 -5.42 -11.61 1.99
CA LYS A 101 -6.32 -12.67 1.51
C LYS A 101 -5.98 -13.08 0.07
N GLU A 102 -5.73 -12.10 -0.79
CA GLU A 102 -5.40 -12.39 -2.19
C GLU A 102 -4.04 -13.08 -2.32
N ALA A 103 -3.05 -12.69 -1.53
CA ALA A 103 -1.75 -13.34 -1.52
C ALA A 103 -1.83 -14.81 -1.13
N HIS A 104 -2.75 -15.18 -0.22
CA HIS A 104 -3.01 -16.58 0.11
C HIS A 104 -3.59 -17.37 -1.07
N LYS A 105 -4.45 -16.75 -1.89
CA LYS A 105 -4.99 -17.38 -3.11
C LYS A 105 -3.92 -17.51 -4.19
N ILE A 106 -3.20 -16.43 -4.48
CA ILE A 106 -2.17 -16.40 -5.53
C ILE A 106 -1.01 -17.33 -5.19
N GLY A 107 -0.55 -17.30 -3.94
CA GLY A 107 0.56 -18.12 -3.45
C GLY A 107 0.17 -19.54 -3.05
N GLU A 108 -1.08 -19.95 -3.28
CA GLU A 108 -1.59 -21.31 -3.07
C GLU A 108 -1.29 -21.85 -1.66
N ASN A 109 -1.34 -20.97 -0.65
CA ASN A 109 -0.99 -21.24 0.74
C ASN A 109 0.44 -21.77 1.01
N VAL A 110 1.34 -21.73 0.03
CA VAL A 110 2.77 -22.03 0.23
C VAL A 110 3.39 -20.86 1.01
N PRO A 111 3.83 -21.03 2.27
CA PRO A 111 4.13 -19.89 3.16
C PRO A 111 5.13 -18.88 2.58
N ALA A 112 6.16 -19.39 1.92
CA ALA A 112 7.25 -18.60 1.38
C ALA A 112 6.81 -17.81 0.13
N THR A 113 6.04 -18.46 -0.77
CA THR A 113 5.39 -17.81 -1.92
C THR A 113 4.38 -16.77 -1.46
N VAL A 114 3.53 -17.10 -0.49
CA VAL A 114 2.53 -16.18 0.07
C VAL A 114 3.19 -14.93 0.63
N LEU A 115 4.29 -15.07 1.38
CA LEU A 115 5.03 -13.91 1.88
C LEU A 115 5.53 -13.03 0.73
N GLU A 116 6.20 -13.60 -0.27
CA GLU A 116 6.73 -12.82 -1.40
C GLU A 116 5.62 -12.12 -2.18
N VAL A 117 4.46 -12.78 -2.37
CA VAL A 117 3.27 -12.18 -2.98
C VAL A 117 2.74 -11.03 -2.12
N LYS A 118 2.58 -11.20 -0.80
CA LYS A 118 2.17 -10.11 0.13
C LYS A 118 3.09 -8.90 0.01
N MET A 119 4.40 -9.14 -0.05
CA MET A 119 5.40 -8.08 -0.16
C MET A 119 5.25 -7.32 -1.48
N ARG A 120 5.15 -8.02 -2.61
CA ARG A 120 4.97 -7.40 -3.94
C ARG A 120 3.68 -6.61 -4.05
N LEU A 121 2.56 -7.20 -3.63
CA LEU A 121 1.26 -6.54 -3.63
C LEU A 121 1.27 -5.27 -2.78
N SER A 122 1.81 -5.34 -1.56
CA SER A 122 1.87 -4.18 -0.66
C SER A 122 2.73 -3.04 -1.24
N ARG A 123 3.88 -3.37 -1.83
CA ARG A 123 4.76 -2.40 -2.48
C ARG A 123 4.09 -1.76 -3.69
N GLY A 124 3.40 -2.54 -4.51
CA GLY A 124 2.61 -2.06 -5.65
C GLY A 124 1.53 -1.08 -5.20
N LEU A 125 0.71 -1.48 -4.22
CA LEU A 125 -0.34 -0.64 -3.65
C LEU A 125 0.21 0.69 -3.11
N ILE A 126 1.23 0.65 -2.26
CA ILE A 126 1.80 1.88 -1.68
C ILE A 126 2.41 2.79 -2.75
N LYS A 127 3.08 2.25 -3.77
CA LYS A 127 3.59 3.05 -4.90
C LYS A 127 2.46 3.78 -5.62
N MET A 128 1.35 3.10 -5.91
CA MET A 128 0.18 3.72 -6.56
C MET A 128 -0.42 4.85 -5.71
N ILE A 129 -0.55 4.63 -4.39
CA ILE A 129 -1.05 5.63 -3.44
C ILE A 129 -0.15 6.87 -3.43
N VAL A 130 1.17 6.66 -3.32
CA VAL A 130 2.16 7.73 -3.23
C VAL A 130 2.20 8.54 -4.53
N ALA A 131 2.16 7.87 -5.68
CA ALA A 131 2.10 8.54 -6.98
C ALA A 131 0.85 9.42 -7.11
N ASN A 132 -0.32 8.90 -6.74
CA ASN A 132 -1.58 9.66 -6.74
C ASN A 132 -1.50 10.89 -5.81
N TYR A 133 -1.00 10.71 -4.59
CA TYR A 133 -0.85 11.80 -3.63
C TYR A 133 0.02 12.94 -4.19
N TYR A 134 1.18 12.61 -4.78
CA TYR A 134 2.08 13.64 -5.32
C TYR A 134 1.54 14.33 -6.55
N TYR A 135 0.83 13.60 -7.40
CA TYR A 135 0.15 14.18 -8.55
C TYR A 135 -0.86 15.23 -8.12
N LEU A 136 -1.75 14.88 -7.17
CA LEU A 136 -2.81 15.76 -6.70
C LEU A 136 -2.27 16.97 -5.93
N THR A 137 -1.32 16.76 -5.03
CA THR A 137 -0.70 17.88 -4.28
C THR A 137 0.07 18.83 -5.18
N LYS A 138 0.64 18.35 -6.30
CA LYS A 138 1.27 19.23 -7.30
C LYS A 138 0.22 20.08 -8.03
N GLN A 139 -0.88 19.48 -8.48
CA GLN A 139 -1.97 20.21 -9.15
C GLN A 139 -2.59 21.30 -8.27
N ASP A 140 -2.80 21.01 -6.98
CA ASP A 140 -3.35 21.98 -6.02
C ASP A 140 -2.43 23.19 -5.80
N ASN A 141 -1.12 23.01 -5.93
CA ASN A 141 -0.14 24.10 -5.80
C ASN A 141 -0.03 24.94 -7.08
N GLU A 142 -0.28 24.36 -8.25
CA GLU A 142 -0.30 25.09 -9.54
C GLU A 142 -1.59 25.88 -9.74
N SER A 143 -2.64 25.59 -8.95
CA SER A 143 -3.96 26.23 -9.03
C SER A 143 -4.15 27.39 -8.01
N LYS A 144 -3.12 27.71 -7.21
CA LYS A 144 -3.11 28.77 -6.19
C LYS A 144 -2.18 29.91 -6.59
#